data_AF-A0A1J5LQI4-F1
#
_entry.id   AF-A0A1J5LQI4-F1
#
_cell.length_a   1.000
_cell.length_b   1.000
_cell.length_c   1.000
_cell.angle_alpha   90.00
_cell.angle_beta   90.00
_cell.angle_gamma   90.00
#
_symmetry.space_group_name_H-M   'P 1'
#
loop_
_entity.id
_entity.type
_entity.pdbx_description
1 polymer ?
#
loop_
_entity_poly.entity_id
_entity_poly.type
_entity_poly.pdbx_seq_one_letter_code
_entity_poly.pdbx_strand_id
1 'polypeptide(L)'
;MEYKTKQVGWVIIGLIVGIAITLTIISFILEGTSQEFTRATIIFMTVFALLPFLFGSLQTTVNDKDIVIKFGIGLIKKTIPLDTVKGMEVVKNKFIYGWGIRFTPHGWLWNIAGYDAVEFEIEGVKKKFRLGCKDPKEMIKAIKKRKK
;
A
#
# COMPACT_ATOMS: atom_id res chain seq x y z
N MET A 1 -2.84 -12.95 21.39
CA MET A 1 -3.65 -11.98 20.61
C MET A 1 -2.82 -11.47 19.45
N GLU A 2 -3.17 -11.86 18.23
CA GLU A 2 -2.56 -11.39 16.97
C GLU A 2 -2.58 -9.86 16.89
N TYR A 3 -1.49 -9.24 16.41
CA TYR A 3 -1.48 -7.80 16.14
C TYR A 3 -2.05 -7.59 14.74
N LYS A 4 -3.09 -6.77 14.61
CA LYS A 4 -3.73 -6.46 13.34
C LYS A 4 -3.98 -4.97 13.23
N THR A 5 -3.50 -4.38 12.14
CA THR A 5 -3.76 -2.97 11.81
C THR A 5 -4.28 -2.85 10.38
N LYS A 6 -5.16 -1.87 10.14
CA LYS A 6 -5.70 -1.52 8.83
C LYS A 6 -5.57 -0.02 8.64
N GLN A 7 -4.88 0.38 7.58
CA GLN A 7 -4.73 1.77 7.17
C GLN A 7 -5.47 1.99 5.85
N VAL A 8 -6.16 3.11 5.71
CA VAL A 8 -6.91 3.49 4.50
C VAL A 8 -6.14 4.58 3.76
N GLY A 9 -5.97 4.41 2.45
CA GLY A 9 -5.21 5.31 1.59
C GLY A 9 -6.06 6.44 1.04
N TRP A 10 -6.51 7.36 1.90
CA TRP A 10 -7.39 8.46 1.50
C TRP A 10 -6.82 9.29 0.34
N VAL A 11 -5.50 9.54 0.32
CA VAL A 11 -4.85 10.27 -0.78
C VAL A 11 -4.96 9.51 -2.09
N ILE A 12 -4.70 8.20 -2.09
CA ILE A 12 -4.80 7.35 -3.29
C ILE A 12 -6.25 7.29 -3.77
N ILE A 13 -7.20 7.06 -2.86
CA ILE A 13 -8.64 7.01 -3.17
C ILE A 13 -9.09 8.35 -3.75
N GLY A 14 -8.73 9.48 -3.11
CA GLY A 14 -9.10 10.81 -3.57
C GLY A 14 -8.53 11.14 -4.95
N LEU A 15 -7.28 10.76 -5.24
CA LEU A 15 -6.69 10.93 -6.57
C LEU A 15 -7.40 10.10 -7.64
N ILE A 16 -7.70 8.83 -7.35
CA ILE A 16 -8.41 7.96 -8.29
C ILE A 16 -9.81 8.50 -8.58
N VAL A 17 -10.55 8.87 -7.54
CA VAL A 17 -11.91 9.43 -7.66
C VAL A 17 -11.86 10.77 -8.38
N GLY A 18 -10.90 11.64 -8.06
CA GLY A 18 -10.74 12.94 -8.73
C GLY A 18 -10.45 12.80 -10.23
N ILE A 19 -9.56 11.87 -10.62
CA ILE A 19 -9.28 11.57 -12.03
C ILE A 19 -10.54 11.04 -12.71
N ALA A 20 -11.25 10.10 -12.09
CA ALA A 20 -12.47 9.54 -12.64
C ALA A 20 -13.53 10.63 -12.89
N ILE A 21 -13.80 11.49 -11.91
CA ILE A 21 -14.75 12.60 -12.03
C ILE A 21 -14.32 13.57 -13.14
N THR A 22 -13.03 13.94 -13.19
CA THR A 22 -12.51 14.87 -14.20
C THR A 22 -12.72 14.31 -15.61
N LEU A 23 -12.46 13.03 -15.81
CA LEU A 23 -12.69 12.37 -17.10
C LEU A 23 -14.17 12.29 -17.46
N THR A 24 -15.04 11.99 -16.49
CA THR A 24 -16.50 12.02 -16.72
C THR A 24 -16.97 13.41 -17.17
N ILE A 25 -16.49 14.47 -16.52
CA ILE A 25 -16.82 15.85 -16.89
C ILE A 25 -16.31 16.18 -18.29
N ILE A 26 -15.05 15.82 -18.61
CA ILE A 26 -14.47 16.04 -19.94
C ILE A 26 -15.28 15.33 -21.01
N SER A 27 -15.66 14.07 -20.81
CA SER A 27 -16.46 13.32 -21.77
C SER A 27 -17.86 13.91 -21.98
N PHE A 28 -18.44 14.51 -20.94
CA PHE A 28 -19.73 15.20 -21.04
C PHE A 28 -19.61 16.55 -21.77
N ILE A 29 -18.55 17.32 -21.53
CA ILE A 29 -18.31 18.60 -22.23
C ILE A 29 -18.00 18.37 -23.71
N LEU A 30 -17.30 17.29 -24.04
CA LEU A 30 -16.97 16.90 -25.41
C LEU A 30 -18.13 16.17 -26.11
N GLU A 31 -19.38 16.57 -25.84
CA GLU A 31 -20.58 16.11 -26.54
C GLU A 31 -20.33 16.13 -28.06
N GLY A 32 -20.48 14.96 -28.72
CA GLY A 32 -20.17 14.77 -30.15
C GLY A 32 -18.92 13.93 -30.46
N THR A 33 -18.27 13.36 -29.44
CA THR A 33 -17.16 12.41 -29.62
C THR A 33 -17.62 11.06 -30.19
N SER A 34 -16.74 10.39 -30.93
CA SER A 34 -17.06 9.13 -31.62
C SER A 34 -17.48 8.02 -30.64
N GLN A 35 -18.26 7.05 -31.13
CA GLN A 35 -18.71 5.91 -30.32
C GLN A 35 -17.52 5.13 -29.70
N GLU A 36 -16.39 5.08 -30.39
CA GLU A 36 -15.14 4.49 -29.90
C GLU A 36 -14.56 5.26 -28.70
N PHE A 37 -14.61 6.59 -28.71
CA PHE A 37 -14.16 7.42 -27.59
C PHE A 37 -15.00 7.20 -26.33
N THR A 38 -16.32 7.07 -26.50
CA THR A 38 -17.24 6.78 -25.39
C THR A 38 -16.96 5.41 -24.78
N ARG A 39 -16.76 4.37 -25.61
CA ARG A 39 -16.40 3.03 -25.15
C ARG A 39 -15.07 3.02 -24.39
N ALA A 40 -14.04 3.67 -24.94
CA ALA A 40 -12.74 3.80 -24.29
C ALA A 40 -12.86 4.47 -22.92
N THR A 41 -13.65 5.53 -22.82
CA THR A 41 -13.90 6.24 -21.54
C THR A 41 -14.56 5.32 -20.52
N ILE A 42 -15.60 4.58 -20.90
CA ILE A 42 -16.30 3.66 -19.98
C ILE A 42 -15.36 2.55 -19.47
N ILE A 43 -14.57 1.95 -20.36
CA ILE A 43 -13.58 0.94 -19.97
C ILE A 43 -12.57 1.55 -18.99
N PHE A 44 -12.05 2.73 -19.30
CA PHE A 44 -11.09 3.42 -18.44
C PHE A 44 -11.68 3.74 -17.06
N MET A 45 -12.89 4.29 -16.99
CA MET A 45 -13.61 4.57 -15.74
C MET A 45 -13.84 3.29 -14.92
N THR A 46 -14.21 2.19 -15.58
CA THR A 46 -14.42 0.89 -14.93
C THR A 46 -13.11 0.39 -14.30
N VAL A 47 -12.00 0.44 -15.04
CA VAL A 47 -10.68 0.06 -14.50
C VAL A 47 -10.30 0.93 -13.32
N PHE A 48 -10.47 2.25 -13.41
CA PHE A 48 -10.16 3.18 -12.32
C PHE A 48 -11.04 2.97 -11.09
N ALA A 49 -12.32 2.66 -11.26
CA ALA A 49 -13.23 2.35 -10.16
C ALA A 49 -12.83 1.05 -9.40
N LEU A 50 -12.11 0.13 -10.05
CA LEU A 50 -11.61 -1.09 -9.43
C LEU A 50 -10.30 -0.90 -8.65
N LEU A 51 -9.49 0.12 -8.98
CA LEU A 51 -8.20 0.36 -8.35
C LEU A 51 -8.26 0.57 -6.82
N PRO A 52 -9.25 1.27 -6.22
CA PRO A 52 -9.38 1.40 -4.78
C PRO A 52 -9.59 0.06 -4.06
N PHE A 53 -10.22 -0.92 -4.70
CA PHE A 53 -10.37 -2.26 -4.12
C PHE A 53 -9.04 -3.00 -4.04
N LEU A 54 -8.08 -2.67 -4.93
CA LEU A 54 -6.74 -3.24 -4.92
C LEU A 54 -5.79 -2.48 -4.00
N PHE A 55 -5.84 -1.14 -4.00
CA PHE A 55 -4.81 -0.29 -3.36
C PHE A 55 -5.36 0.68 -2.30
N GLY A 56 -6.66 0.64 -1.99
CA GLY A 56 -7.30 1.61 -1.08
C GLY A 56 -7.10 1.31 0.41
N SER A 57 -6.60 0.13 0.77
CA SER A 57 -6.22 -0.17 2.16
C SER A 57 -4.97 -1.02 2.26
N LEU A 58 -4.26 -0.91 3.39
CA LEU A 58 -3.11 -1.73 3.73
C LEU A 58 -3.42 -2.37 5.08
N GLN A 59 -3.42 -3.69 5.10
CA GLN A 59 -3.63 -4.49 6.30
C GLN A 59 -2.32 -5.18 6.66
N THR A 60 -1.95 -5.10 7.92
CA THR A 60 -0.80 -5.82 8.45
C THR A 60 -1.25 -6.66 9.61
N THR A 61 -0.99 -7.96 9.50
CA THR A 61 -1.22 -8.93 10.57
C THR A 61 0.12 -9.55 10.97
N VAL A 62 0.42 -9.56 12.26
CA VAL A 62 1.59 -10.26 12.81
C VAL A 62 1.09 -11.49 13.57
N ASN A 63 1.36 -12.65 12.97
CA ASN A 63 1.10 -13.97 13.53
C ASN A 63 2.36 -14.46 14.26
N ASP A 64 2.29 -15.66 14.87
CA ASP A 64 3.41 -16.20 15.63
C ASP A 64 4.60 -16.63 14.75
N LYS A 65 4.36 -16.86 13.46
CA LYS A 65 5.39 -17.26 12.48
C LYS A 65 5.71 -16.19 11.45
N ASP A 66 4.71 -15.38 11.06
CA ASP A 66 4.80 -14.55 9.86
C ASP A 66 4.24 -13.14 10.08
N ILE A 67 4.82 -12.18 9.37
CA ILE A 67 4.24 -10.86 9.11
C ILE A 67 3.53 -10.92 7.77
N VAL A 68 2.20 -10.80 7.78
CA VAL A 68 1.36 -10.83 6.59
C VAL A 68 0.88 -9.42 6.26
N ILE A 69 1.21 -8.95 5.08
CA ILE A 69 0.85 -7.62 4.58
C ILE A 69 -0.06 -7.79 3.37
N LYS A 70 -1.21 -7.14 3.37
CA LYS A 70 -2.23 -7.24 2.31
C LYS A 70 -2.68 -5.85 1.87
N PHE A 71 -2.66 -5.61 0.58
CA PHE A 71 -3.29 -4.43 -0.02
C PHE A 71 -4.74 -4.74 -0.42
N GLY A 72 -5.62 -3.78 -0.19
CA GLY A 72 -7.03 -3.82 -0.61
C GLY A 72 -7.78 -5.04 -0.09
N ILE A 73 -8.46 -5.73 -1.00
CA ILE A 73 -9.14 -7.01 -0.77
C ILE A 73 -8.19 -8.21 -0.57
N GLY A 74 -6.88 -8.01 -0.70
CA GLY A 74 -5.85 -9.03 -0.43
C GLY A 74 -5.29 -9.76 -1.65
N LEU A 75 -5.57 -9.27 -2.87
CA LEU A 75 -4.97 -9.80 -4.10
C LEU A 75 -3.46 -9.56 -4.14
N ILE A 76 -3.01 -8.40 -3.67
CA ILE A 76 -1.59 -8.10 -3.52
C ILE A 76 -1.21 -8.34 -2.06
N LYS A 77 -0.47 -9.42 -1.83
CA LYS A 77 -0.03 -9.84 -0.50
C LYS A 77 1.47 -10.08 -0.47
N LYS A 78 2.08 -9.82 0.68
CA LYS A 78 3.46 -10.19 0.98
C LYS A 78 3.51 -10.81 2.37
N THR A 79 4.13 -11.97 2.46
CA THR A 79 4.39 -12.68 3.71
C THR A 79 5.89 -12.63 3.98
N ILE A 80 6.26 -12.28 5.20
CA ILE A 80 7.65 -12.24 5.66
C ILE A 80 7.75 -13.14 6.89
N PRO A 81 8.45 -14.28 6.80
CA PRO A 81 8.71 -15.14 7.95
C PRO A 81 9.51 -14.41 9.04
N LEU A 82 9.09 -14.54 10.30
CA LEU A 82 9.69 -13.81 11.43
C LEU A 82 11.12 -14.24 11.75
N ASP A 83 11.44 -15.50 11.50
CA ASP A 83 12.79 -16.07 11.61
C ASP A 83 13.78 -15.38 10.66
N THR A 84 13.34 -15.02 9.44
CA THR A 84 14.18 -14.33 8.46
C THR A 84 14.45 -12.86 8.81
N VAL A 85 13.69 -12.24 9.72
CA VAL A 85 13.86 -10.82 10.06
C VAL A 85 15.08 -10.63 10.96
N LYS A 86 16.22 -10.20 10.44
CA LYS A 86 17.46 -9.97 11.22
C LYS A 86 17.45 -8.67 12.01
N GLY A 87 16.82 -7.64 11.47
CA GLY A 87 16.79 -6.29 12.05
C GLY A 87 15.45 -5.59 11.83
N MET A 88 15.07 -4.73 12.77
CA MET A 88 13.89 -3.88 12.67
C MET A 88 14.20 -2.49 13.22
N GLU A 89 13.91 -1.45 12.46
CA GLU A 89 14.13 -0.07 12.85
C GLU A 89 12.90 0.80 12.57
N VAL A 90 12.59 1.74 13.47
CA VAL A 90 11.57 2.76 13.21
C VAL A 90 12.19 3.86 12.37
N VAL A 91 11.64 4.09 11.17
CA VAL A 91 12.15 5.07 10.23
C VAL A 91 11.04 6.02 9.76
N LYS A 92 11.42 7.19 9.27
CA LYS A 92 10.52 8.11 8.57
C LYS A 92 10.83 8.15 7.09
N ASN A 93 9.80 7.98 6.27
CA ASN A 93 9.87 8.10 4.82
C ASN A 93 9.82 9.57 4.40
N LYS A 94 10.59 9.92 3.37
CA LYS A 94 10.48 11.22 2.72
C LYS A 94 9.16 11.31 1.96
N PHE A 95 8.56 12.50 1.91
CA PHE A 95 7.32 12.72 1.19
C PHE A 95 7.40 12.32 -0.29
N ILE A 96 8.58 12.50 -0.90
CA ILE A 96 8.83 12.17 -2.31
C ILE A 96 8.72 10.67 -2.63
N TYR A 97 8.83 9.79 -1.64
CA TYR A 97 8.62 8.36 -1.84
C TYR A 97 7.13 8.02 -2.04
N GLY A 98 6.23 8.91 -1.60
CA GLY A 98 4.79 8.80 -1.83
C GLY A 98 4.12 7.62 -1.12
N TRP A 99 3.03 7.16 -1.73
CA TRP A 99 2.17 6.09 -1.22
C TRP A 99 1.97 5.00 -2.29
N GLY A 100 1.71 3.79 -1.84
CA GLY A 100 1.59 2.57 -2.62
C GLY A 100 2.80 1.64 -2.46
N ILE A 101 3.01 0.79 -3.48
CA ILE A 101 4.16 -0.10 -3.59
C ILE A 101 5.21 0.60 -4.44
N ARG A 102 6.38 0.87 -3.85
CA ARG A 102 7.44 1.69 -4.46
C ARG A 102 8.80 1.06 -4.27
N PHE A 103 9.66 1.20 -5.27
CA PHE A 103 11.08 0.89 -5.14
C PHE A 103 11.85 2.16 -4.80
N THR A 104 12.54 2.14 -3.67
CA THR A 104 13.34 3.26 -3.16
C THR A 104 14.82 2.86 -3.16
N PRO A 105 15.75 3.81 -2.97
CA PRO A 105 17.17 3.48 -2.80
C PRO A 105 17.42 2.44 -1.69
N HIS A 106 16.59 2.43 -0.65
CA HIS A 106 16.67 1.51 0.48
C HIS A 106 16.03 0.14 0.21
N GLY A 107 15.28 0.00 -0.89
CA GLY A 107 14.55 -1.20 -1.27
C GLY A 107 13.05 -0.96 -1.40
N TRP A 108 12.27 -2.03 -1.26
CA TRP A 108 10.83 -1.97 -1.42
C TRP A 108 10.16 -1.25 -0.26
N LEU A 109 9.34 -0.25 -0.56
CA LEU A 109 8.48 0.47 0.38
C LEU A 109 7.03 0.13 0.06
N TRP A 110 6.32 -0.39 1.05
CA TRP A 110 4.87 -0.55 1.02
C TRP A 110 4.28 0.45 2.00
N ASN A 111 3.70 1.54 1.49
CA ASN A 111 3.09 2.58 2.30
C ASN A 111 1.68 2.87 1.79
N ILE A 112 0.80 3.37 2.63
CA ILE A 112 -0.51 3.84 2.17
C ILE A 112 -0.97 5.15 2.80
N ALA A 113 -0.42 5.50 3.96
CA ALA A 113 -0.72 6.72 4.67
C ALA A 113 0.41 7.06 5.64
N GLY A 114 0.66 8.36 5.83
CA GLY A 114 1.70 8.86 6.73
C GLY A 114 3.12 8.65 6.22
N TYR A 115 4.08 9.00 7.08
CA TYR A 115 5.52 8.92 6.81
C TYR A 115 6.23 7.93 7.72
N ASP A 116 5.62 7.58 8.85
CA ASP A 116 6.18 6.62 9.78
C ASP A 116 6.16 5.20 9.19
N ALA A 117 7.26 4.47 9.38
CA ALA A 117 7.44 3.13 8.86
C ALA A 117 8.34 2.30 9.75
N VAL A 118 8.30 0.99 9.53
CA VAL A 118 9.30 0.04 10.04
C VAL A 118 10.11 -0.47 8.86
N GLU A 119 11.42 -0.37 9.01
CA GLU A 119 12.39 -0.97 8.10
C GLU A 119 12.79 -2.34 8.62
N PHE A 120 12.73 -3.34 7.75
CA PHE A 120 13.06 -4.73 8.00
C PHE A 120 14.31 -5.12 7.23
N GLU A 121 15.26 -5.70 7.93
CA GLU A 121 16.40 -6.40 7.33
C GLU A 121 16.05 -7.89 7.28
N ILE A 122 16.00 -8.44 6.07
CA ILE A 122 15.56 -9.82 5.83
C ILE A 122 16.77 -10.65 5.40
N GLU A 123 16.95 -11.81 6.01
CA GLU A 123 17.99 -12.77 5.66
C GLU A 123 17.96 -13.13 4.18
N GLY A 124 19.14 -13.17 3.56
CA GLY A 124 19.29 -13.48 2.13
C GLY A 124 18.83 -12.37 1.18
N VAL A 125 18.27 -11.26 1.69
CA VAL A 125 17.83 -10.12 0.86
C VAL A 125 18.78 -8.95 1.04
N LYS A 126 19.45 -8.54 -0.05
CA LYS A 126 20.43 -7.42 -0.02
C LYS A 126 19.79 -6.06 0.29
N LYS A 127 18.57 -5.82 -0.18
CA LYS A 127 17.85 -4.55 0.03
C LYS A 127 16.85 -4.68 1.17
N LYS A 128 16.64 -3.60 1.91
CA LYS A 128 15.72 -3.56 3.04
C LYS A 128 14.27 -3.49 2.56
N PHE A 129 13.35 -3.91 3.41
CA PHE A 129 11.92 -3.80 3.16
C PHE A 129 11.32 -2.79 4.15
N ARG A 130 10.61 -1.78 3.65
CA ARG A 130 9.94 -0.78 4.48
C ARG A 130 8.44 -0.95 4.42
N LEU A 131 7.80 -0.90 5.59
CA LEU A 131 6.36 -0.94 5.75
C LEU A 131 5.89 0.33 6.45
N GLY A 132 5.09 1.13 5.75
CA GLY A 132 4.37 2.25 6.36
C GLY A 132 3.46 1.75 7.47
N CYS A 133 3.50 2.41 8.62
CA CYS A 133 2.73 2.03 9.79
C CYS A 133 2.45 3.27 10.63
N LYS A 134 1.21 3.47 11.07
CA LYS A 134 0.83 4.59 11.93
C LYS A 134 1.54 4.52 13.30
N ASP A 135 1.68 3.31 13.83
CA ASP A 135 2.23 3.04 15.16
C ASP A 135 3.41 2.06 15.08
N PRO A 136 4.56 2.49 14.52
CA PRO A 136 5.68 1.58 14.22
C PRO A 136 6.31 0.98 15.48
N LYS A 137 6.30 1.71 16.60
CA LYS A 137 6.81 1.24 17.90
C LYS A 137 5.99 0.06 18.44
N GLU A 138 4.66 0.15 18.39
CA GLU A 138 3.77 -0.92 18.84
C GLU A 138 3.88 -2.15 17.93
N MET A 139 4.05 -1.95 16.62
CA MET A 139 4.29 -3.06 15.70
C MET A 139 5.60 -3.80 16.02
N ILE A 140 6.71 -3.08 16.23
CA ILE A 140 8.00 -3.71 16.61
C ILE A 140 7.86 -4.45 17.95
N LYS A 141 7.17 -3.87 18.94
CA LYS A 141 6.92 -4.51 20.24
C LYS A 141 6.12 -5.80 20.08
N ALA A 142 5.08 -5.79 19.23
CA ALA A 142 4.27 -6.96 18.92
C ALA A 142 5.08 -8.07 18.24
N ILE A 143 6.02 -7.71 17.36
CA ILE A 143 6.90 -8.67 16.69
C ILE A 143 7.92 -9.25 17.68
N LYS A 144 8.60 -8.41 18.47
CA LYS A 144 9.59 -8.85 19.47
C LYS A 144 9.00 -9.81 20.50
N LYS A 145 7.74 -9.63 20.91
CA LYS A 145 7.07 -10.55 21.84
C LYS A 145 6.91 -11.98 21.29
N ARG A 146 6.94 -12.14 19.96
CA ARG A 146 6.74 -13.43 19.26
C ARG A 146 8.03 -14.06 18.79
N LYS A 147 9.02 -13.23 18.49
CA LYS A 147 10.39 -13.67 18.18
C LYS A 147 11.09 -14.05 19.50
N LYS A 148 10.79 -15.25 20.01
CA LYS A 148 11.55 -15.87 21.11
C LYS A 148 12.88 -16.40 20.60
#